data_AF-A0A6G5A1S6-F1
#
_entry.id   AF-A0A6G5A1S6-F1
#
_cell.length_a   1.000
_cell.length_b   1.000
_cell.length_c   1.000
_cell.angle_alpha   90.00
_cell.angle_beta   90.00
_cell.angle_gamma   90.00
#
_symmetry.space_group_name_H-M   'P 1'
#
loop_
_entity.id
_entity.type
_entity.pdbx_description
1 polymer ?
#
loop_
_entity_poly.entity_id
_entity_poly.type
_entity_poly.pdbx_seq_one_letter_code
_entity_poly.pdbx_strand_id
1 'polypeptide(L)'
;VPVPRADREPTHHDQVEEKLKALSIHDSAVCNCHSDNRLSDMLALVRDGYSCTNKTATERVNYGLKLQHALIEFTEKFLPHMKEEEEVFQPMLIRYFGYEELKLLKERVIREHAKWQQQCAQEKCHVELENVDQKADSDKDDSEELPSWADMPQEILLDIFSRLNARDLSICGGVCKSWYIISREPALWKELRPVHWALGLWDHVPLWPDSYNESKEGKGHADEDADFDESSGSSSDEDSPSSPSADTLRREATVLNCLVKYLLPVVGSGVRKIVLSTSHVLNSRMLRSILKLCPSVHHLDISYTSTGDTSFKGLEEHGACSQLEHVDLSGCSMLTDVGLSRLAQCLLQPQGVLAIGCPQA
;
A
#
# COMPACT_ATOMS: atom_id res chain seq x y z
N VAL A 1 1.79 -51.45 -9.20
CA VAL A 1 3.08 -51.47 -8.48
C VAL A 1 3.34 -50.05 -7.99
N PRO A 2 3.24 -49.76 -6.69
CA PRO A 2 3.51 -48.42 -6.19
C PRO A 2 5.02 -48.15 -6.29
N VAL A 3 5.36 -47.01 -6.87
CA VAL A 3 6.73 -46.48 -6.96
C VAL A 3 7.24 -46.22 -5.53
N PRO A 4 8.49 -46.58 -5.18
CA PRO A 4 9.03 -46.30 -3.86
C PRO A 4 9.08 -44.78 -3.65
N ARG A 5 8.46 -44.30 -2.56
CA ARG A 5 8.67 -42.91 -2.10
C ARG A 5 10.15 -42.78 -1.75
N ALA A 6 10.87 -41.93 -2.47
CA ALA A 6 12.21 -41.51 -2.13
C ALA A 6 12.24 -41.01 -0.68
N ASP A 7 13.29 -41.40 0.04
CA ASP A 7 13.59 -40.95 1.40
C ASP A 7 13.47 -39.42 1.49
N ARG A 8 12.45 -38.93 2.22
CA ARG A 8 12.36 -37.52 2.59
C ARG A 8 13.47 -37.26 3.61
N GLU A 9 14.34 -36.28 3.36
CA GLU A 9 15.25 -35.78 4.37
C GLU A 9 14.45 -35.34 5.62
N PRO A 10 14.87 -35.72 6.84
CA PRO A 10 14.14 -35.38 8.06
C PRO A 10 14.08 -33.86 8.21
N THR A 11 12.87 -33.33 8.37
CA THR A 11 12.67 -31.89 8.53
C THR A 11 13.32 -31.42 9.82
N HIS A 12 13.57 -30.12 9.92
CA HIS A 12 14.04 -29.51 11.15
C HIS A 12 13.12 -29.84 12.35
N HIS A 13 11.81 -29.90 12.12
CA HIS A 13 10.83 -30.25 13.15
C HIS A 13 10.99 -31.69 13.63
N ASP A 14 11.23 -32.64 12.73
CA ASP A 14 11.45 -34.05 13.09
C ASP A 14 12.64 -34.22 14.05
N GLN A 15 13.71 -33.42 13.87
CA GLN A 15 14.90 -33.46 14.72
C GLN A 15 14.67 -32.84 16.10
N VAL A 16 13.87 -31.77 16.17
CA VAL A 16 13.47 -31.15 17.44
C VAL A 16 12.53 -32.08 18.20
N GLU A 17 11.57 -32.68 17.51
CA GLU A 17 10.61 -33.62 18.07
C GLU A 17 11.27 -34.92 18.55
N GLU A 18 12.21 -35.48 17.78
CA GLU A 18 12.98 -36.68 18.16
C GLU A 18 13.84 -36.43 19.41
N LYS A 19 14.49 -35.27 19.51
CA LYS A 19 15.32 -34.91 20.66
C LYS A 19 14.46 -34.61 21.90
N LEU A 20 13.30 -33.97 21.76
CA LEU A 20 12.36 -33.75 22.85
C LEU A 20 11.71 -35.05 23.34
N LYS A 21 11.38 -35.98 22.43
CA LYS A 21 10.93 -37.34 22.76
C LYS A 21 12.02 -38.15 23.45
N ALA A 22 13.27 -38.06 23.02
CA ALA A 22 14.42 -38.70 23.69
C ALA A 22 14.65 -38.16 25.12
N LEU A 23 14.27 -36.90 25.38
CA LEU A 23 14.28 -36.27 26.71
C LEU A 23 13.00 -36.51 27.52
N SER A 24 12.07 -37.36 27.02
CA SER A 24 10.77 -37.67 27.63
C SER A 24 9.83 -36.47 27.83
N ILE A 25 10.01 -35.39 27.07
CA ILE A 25 9.17 -34.20 27.12
C ILE A 25 7.98 -34.41 26.17
N HIS A 26 6.78 -34.56 26.75
CA HIS A 26 5.54 -34.77 25.99
C HIS A 26 4.70 -33.49 26.07
N ASP A 27 5.07 -32.50 25.28
CA ASP A 27 4.26 -31.29 25.12
C ASP A 27 3.51 -31.36 23.78
N SER A 28 2.17 -31.36 23.86
CA SER A 28 1.30 -31.53 22.70
C SER A 28 1.33 -30.35 21.73
N ALA A 29 1.72 -29.16 22.19
CA ALA A 29 1.84 -27.98 21.32
C ALA A 29 3.10 -28.07 20.45
N VAL A 30 4.19 -28.59 21.01
CA VAL A 30 5.46 -28.73 20.31
C VAL A 30 5.41 -29.79 19.20
N CYS A 31 4.65 -30.87 19.40
CA CYS A 31 4.56 -31.98 18.44
C CYS A 31 3.56 -31.75 17.28
N ASN A 32 2.71 -30.70 17.34
CA ASN A 32 1.67 -30.44 16.32
C ASN A 32 1.85 -29.11 15.56
N CYS A 33 2.97 -28.42 15.77
CA CYS A 33 3.17 -27.00 15.44
C CYS A 33 2.96 -26.59 13.96
N HIS A 34 2.95 -27.50 12.97
CA HIS A 34 2.71 -27.11 11.56
C HIS A 34 1.86 -28.08 10.72
N SER A 35 0.87 -28.74 11.31
CA SER A 35 -0.09 -29.49 10.49
C SER A 35 -1.18 -28.62 9.83
N ASP A 36 -1.44 -27.41 10.33
CA ASP A 36 -2.60 -26.60 9.95
C ASP A 36 -2.22 -25.28 9.24
N ASN A 37 -1.81 -25.36 7.97
CA ASN A 37 -1.46 -24.21 7.13
C ASN A 37 -2.70 -23.49 6.56
N ARG A 38 -3.64 -23.09 7.42
CA ARG A 38 -4.87 -22.34 7.03
C ARG A 38 -4.56 -20.94 6.47
N LEU A 39 -3.30 -20.51 6.51
CA LEU A 39 -2.84 -19.28 5.88
C LEU A 39 -3.01 -19.34 4.36
N SER A 40 -2.84 -20.52 3.74
CA SER A 40 -3.05 -20.69 2.30
C SER A 40 -4.52 -20.47 1.91
N ASP A 41 -5.45 -20.94 2.75
CA ASP A 41 -6.89 -20.73 2.56
C ASP A 41 -7.28 -19.26 2.74
N MET A 42 -6.68 -18.57 3.73
CA MET A 42 -6.85 -17.12 3.89
C MET A 42 -6.32 -16.35 2.68
N LEU A 43 -5.13 -16.70 2.19
CA LEU A 43 -4.55 -16.08 0.99
C LEU A 43 -5.41 -16.33 -0.25
N ALA A 44 -6.00 -17.52 -0.40
CA ALA A 44 -6.94 -17.82 -1.47
C ALA A 44 -8.22 -16.98 -1.36
N LEU A 45 -8.81 -16.87 -0.17
CA LEU A 45 -9.99 -16.01 0.06
C LEU A 45 -9.71 -14.53 -0.20
N VAL A 46 -8.51 -14.05 0.11
CA VAL A 46 -8.10 -12.69 -0.24
C VAL A 46 -7.93 -12.53 -1.75
N ARG A 47 -7.32 -13.51 -2.45
CA ARG A 47 -7.20 -13.54 -3.92
C ARG A 47 -8.55 -13.53 -4.62
N ASP A 48 -9.48 -14.36 -4.16
CA ASP A 48 -10.85 -14.44 -4.68
C ASP A 48 -11.64 -13.15 -4.43
N GLY A 49 -11.30 -12.40 -3.37
CA GLY A 49 -11.84 -11.08 -3.09
C GLY A 49 -11.52 -10.05 -4.17
N TYR A 50 -10.29 -10.08 -4.71
CA TYR A 50 -9.91 -9.19 -5.83
C TYR A 50 -10.74 -9.48 -7.09
N SER A 51 -11.10 -10.74 -7.32
CA SER A 51 -11.96 -11.16 -8.44
C SER A 51 -13.44 -10.79 -8.25
N CYS A 52 -13.86 -10.38 -7.05
CA CYS A 52 -15.24 -9.99 -6.75
C CYS A 52 -15.56 -8.51 -7.01
N THR A 53 -14.59 -7.73 -7.50
CA THR A 53 -14.74 -6.30 -7.82
C THR A 53 -15.81 -6.01 -8.88
N ASN A 54 -16.02 -6.92 -9.83
CA ASN A 54 -17.01 -6.80 -10.91
C ASN A 54 -18.42 -7.30 -10.55
N LYS A 55 -18.64 -7.79 -9.32
CA LYS A 55 -19.93 -8.35 -8.87
C LYS A 55 -20.87 -7.29 -8.31
N THR A 56 -22.15 -7.63 -8.11
CA THR A 56 -23.16 -6.69 -7.59
C THR A 56 -22.85 -6.26 -6.15
N ALA A 57 -23.39 -5.11 -5.72
CA ALA A 57 -23.12 -4.55 -4.38
C ALA A 57 -23.46 -5.55 -3.26
N THR A 58 -24.57 -6.28 -3.38
CA THR A 58 -25.02 -7.29 -2.40
C THR A 58 -24.07 -8.49 -2.35
N GLU A 59 -23.58 -8.96 -3.49
CA GLU A 59 -22.61 -10.06 -3.55
C GLU A 59 -21.26 -9.67 -2.95
N ARG A 60 -20.83 -8.43 -3.16
CA ARG A 60 -19.59 -7.91 -2.55
C ARG A 60 -19.71 -7.81 -1.03
N VAL A 61 -20.84 -7.35 -0.51
CA VAL A 61 -21.11 -7.31 0.94
C VAL A 61 -21.13 -8.72 1.53
N ASN A 62 -21.82 -9.66 0.89
CA ASN A 62 -21.86 -11.06 1.34
C ASN A 62 -20.47 -11.72 1.32
N TYR A 63 -19.66 -11.41 0.31
CA TYR A 63 -18.28 -11.87 0.24
C TYR A 63 -17.41 -11.26 1.34
N GLY A 64 -17.56 -9.95 1.60
CA GLY A 64 -16.89 -9.26 2.70
C GLY A 64 -17.18 -9.89 4.05
N LEU A 65 -18.45 -10.22 4.32
CA LEU A 65 -18.86 -10.94 5.53
C LEU A 65 -18.23 -12.34 5.63
N LYS A 66 -18.18 -13.07 4.52
CA LYS A 66 -17.53 -14.39 4.46
C LYS A 66 -16.04 -14.28 4.77
N LEU A 67 -15.35 -13.30 4.19
CA LEU A 67 -13.93 -13.06 4.42
C LEU A 67 -13.66 -12.67 5.87
N GLN A 68 -14.48 -11.77 6.42
CA GLN A 68 -14.37 -11.32 7.81
C GLN A 68 -14.53 -12.49 8.79
N HIS A 69 -15.54 -13.35 8.59
CA HIS A 69 -15.73 -14.54 9.43
C HIS A 69 -14.50 -15.46 9.35
N ALA A 70 -14.02 -15.73 8.14
CA ALA A 70 -12.88 -16.63 7.95
C ALA A 70 -11.60 -16.07 8.60
N LEU A 71 -11.40 -14.75 8.57
CA LEU A 71 -10.28 -14.08 9.24
C LEU A 71 -10.39 -14.16 10.76
N ILE A 72 -11.58 -13.93 11.33
CA ILE A 72 -11.80 -14.06 12.78
C ILE A 72 -11.49 -15.49 13.22
N GLU A 73 -12.05 -16.50 12.55
CA GLU A 73 -11.82 -17.92 12.87
C GLU A 73 -10.34 -18.29 12.77
N PHE A 74 -9.62 -17.73 11.79
CA PHE A 74 -8.17 -17.90 11.67
C PHE A 74 -7.44 -17.29 12.87
N THR A 75 -7.71 -16.02 13.20
CA THR A 75 -7.00 -15.30 14.27
C THR A 75 -7.26 -15.89 15.66
N GLU A 76 -8.47 -16.39 15.92
CA GLU A 76 -8.82 -17.05 17.19
C GLU A 76 -8.00 -18.32 17.44
N LYS A 77 -7.59 -19.02 16.37
CA LYS A 77 -6.76 -20.24 16.47
C LYS A 77 -5.26 -19.92 16.37
N PHE A 78 -4.89 -18.96 15.52
CA PHE A 78 -3.51 -18.66 15.20
C PHE A 78 -2.79 -17.85 16.28
N LEU A 79 -3.44 -16.85 16.89
CA LEU A 79 -2.80 -16.01 17.90
C LEU A 79 -2.44 -16.75 19.20
N PRO A 80 -3.32 -17.62 19.75
CA PRO A 80 -2.94 -18.43 20.91
C PRO A 80 -1.78 -19.38 20.61
N HIS A 81 -1.74 -19.97 19.41
CA HIS A 81 -0.64 -20.83 18.97
C HIS A 81 0.68 -20.06 18.86
N MET A 82 0.69 -18.87 18.25
CA MET A 82 1.88 -18.02 18.18
C MET A 82 2.38 -17.60 19.56
N LYS A 83 1.45 -17.28 20.48
CA LYS A 83 1.79 -16.92 21.85
C LYS A 83 2.42 -18.10 22.60
N GLU A 84 1.90 -19.30 22.41
CA GLU A 84 2.47 -20.53 22.97
C GLU A 84 3.87 -20.82 22.40
N GLU A 85 4.09 -20.57 21.12
CA GLU A 85 5.41 -20.70 20.49
C GLU A 85 6.43 -19.71 21.10
N GLU A 86 6.03 -18.46 21.35
CA GLU A 86 6.88 -17.45 21.97
C GLU A 86 7.14 -17.72 23.46
N GLU A 87 6.10 -18.07 24.23
CA GLU A 87 6.19 -18.19 25.70
C GLU A 87 6.69 -19.56 26.17
N VAL A 88 6.54 -20.62 25.37
CA VAL A 88 6.88 -22.00 25.76
C VAL A 88 7.98 -22.55 24.88
N PHE A 89 7.85 -22.45 23.56
CA PHE A 89 8.76 -23.12 22.64
C PHE A 89 10.13 -22.41 22.54
N GLN A 90 10.17 -21.08 22.46
CA GLN A 90 11.45 -20.34 22.42
C GLN A 90 12.31 -20.56 23.68
N PRO A 91 11.77 -20.52 24.92
CA PRO A 91 12.54 -20.86 26.12
C PRO A 91 13.01 -22.31 26.15
N MET A 92 12.21 -23.26 25.64
CA MET A 92 12.60 -24.67 25.55
C MET A 92 13.79 -24.87 24.60
N LEU A 93 13.80 -24.19 23.45
CA LEU A 93 14.93 -24.23 22.52
C LEU A 93 16.22 -23.74 23.19
N ILE A 94 16.17 -22.63 23.92
CA ILE A 94 17.34 -22.07 24.64
C ILE A 94 17.80 -23.01 25.78
N ARG A 95 16.86 -23.69 26.44
CA ARG A 95 17.16 -24.57 27.58
C ARG A 95 17.79 -25.91 27.18
N TYR A 96 17.38 -26.48 26.05
CA TYR A 96 17.73 -27.85 25.67
C TYR A 96 18.70 -27.96 24.47
N PHE A 97 18.97 -26.87 23.77
CA PHE A 97 19.90 -26.84 22.65
C PHE A 97 21.07 -25.91 22.94
N GLY A 98 22.29 -26.35 22.60
CA GLY A 98 23.48 -25.52 22.70
C GLY A 98 23.51 -24.40 21.66
N TYR A 99 24.31 -23.36 21.90
CA TYR A 99 24.45 -22.21 20.99
C TYR A 99 24.78 -22.63 19.55
N GLU A 100 25.74 -23.53 19.36
CA GLU A 100 26.13 -24.00 18.02
C GLU A 100 25.02 -24.82 17.35
N GLU A 101 24.26 -25.60 18.12
CA GLU A 101 23.11 -26.34 17.58
C GLU A 101 22.01 -25.37 17.11
N LEU A 102 21.64 -24.39 17.95
CA LEU A 102 20.64 -23.37 17.61
C LEU A 102 21.06 -22.52 16.41
N LYS A 103 22.37 -22.24 16.28
CA LYS A 103 22.91 -21.52 15.13
C LYS A 103 22.77 -22.32 13.84
N LEU A 104 23.17 -23.59 13.84
CA LEU A 104 23.00 -24.49 12.69
C LEU A 104 21.52 -24.68 12.33
N LEU A 105 20.69 -24.76 13.35
CA LEU A 105 19.25 -24.89 13.27
C LEU A 105 18.64 -23.65 12.56
N LYS A 106 18.99 -22.44 13.02
CA LYS A 106 18.58 -21.15 12.41
C LYS A 106 19.06 -21.02 10.97
N GLU A 107 20.32 -21.35 10.68
CA GLU A 107 20.88 -21.30 9.33
C GLU A 107 20.14 -22.25 8.38
N ARG A 108 19.71 -23.42 8.86
CA ARG A 108 18.92 -24.37 8.07
C ARG A 108 17.54 -23.82 7.76
N VAL A 109 16.81 -23.27 8.75
CA VAL A 109 15.48 -22.66 8.55
C VAL A 109 15.55 -21.53 7.54
N ILE A 110 16.54 -20.63 7.67
CA ILE A 110 16.73 -19.52 6.71
C ILE A 110 16.97 -20.06 5.30
N ARG A 111 17.80 -21.09 5.16
CA ARG A 111 18.10 -21.71 3.85
C ARG A 111 16.86 -22.36 3.24
N GLU A 112 16.04 -23.06 4.03
CA GLU A 112 14.78 -23.65 3.55
C GLU A 112 13.76 -22.58 3.17
N HIS A 113 13.64 -21.50 3.95
CA HIS A 113 12.77 -20.38 3.61
C HIS A 113 13.22 -19.66 2.34
N ALA A 114 14.53 -19.49 2.13
CA ALA A 114 15.08 -18.94 0.89
C ALA A 114 14.78 -19.84 -0.33
N LYS A 115 14.92 -21.16 -0.18
CA LYS A 115 14.54 -22.13 -1.22
C LYS A 115 13.05 -22.05 -1.55
N TRP A 116 12.19 -22.01 -0.52
CA TRP A 116 10.74 -21.90 -0.69
C TRP A 116 10.35 -20.56 -1.35
N GLN A 117 10.96 -19.44 -0.94
CA GLN A 117 10.74 -18.14 -1.59
C GLN A 117 11.14 -18.16 -3.07
N GLN A 118 12.25 -18.82 -3.41
CA GLN A 118 12.70 -18.97 -4.80
C GLN A 118 11.74 -19.86 -5.61
N GLN A 119 11.20 -20.93 -5.01
CA GLN A 119 10.16 -21.76 -5.62
C GLN A 119 8.86 -20.97 -5.84
N CYS A 120 8.38 -20.21 -4.86
CA CYS A 120 7.22 -19.33 -5.04
C CYS A 120 7.46 -18.21 -6.08
N ALA A 121 8.70 -17.72 -6.22
CA ALA A 121 9.06 -16.77 -7.27
C ALA A 121 9.08 -17.43 -8.66
N GLN A 122 9.54 -18.68 -8.77
CA GLN A 122 9.48 -19.46 -10.01
C GLN A 122 8.03 -19.83 -10.39
N GLU A 123 7.17 -20.18 -9.42
CA GLU A 123 5.74 -20.41 -9.65
C GLU A 123 5.03 -19.13 -10.12
N LYS A 124 5.42 -17.95 -9.62
CA LYS A 124 4.93 -16.66 -10.15
C LYS A 124 5.39 -16.41 -11.60
N CYS A 125 6.66 -16.69 -11.93
CA CYS A 125 7.15 -16.60 -13.31
C CYS A 125 6.47 -17.61 -14.25
N HIS A 126 6.13 -18.81 -13.78
CA HIS A 126 5.51 -19.83 -14.63
C HIS A 126 4.06 -19.48 -15.02
N VAL A 127 3.34 -18.74 -14.15
CA VAL A 127 1.99 -18.24 -14.46
C VAL A 127 2.02 -17.04 -15.42
N GLU A 128 3.12 -16.26 -15.45
CA GLU A 128 3.30 -15.14 -16.37
C GLU A 128 3.84 -15.57 -17.75
N LEU A 129 4.58 -16.69 -17.83
CA LEU A 129 5.16 -17.19 -19.08
C LEU A 129 4.23 -18.10 -19.90
N GLU A 130 3.22 -18.73 -19.31
CA GLU A 130 2.26 -19.55 -20.07
C GLU A 130 1.26 -18.73 -20.93
N ASN A 131 1.25 -17.39 -20.81
CA ASN A 131 0.37 -16.51 -21.60
C ASN A 131 1.07 -15.76 -22.74
N VAL A 132 2.35 -16.03 -23.03
CA VAL A 132 3.10 -15.30 -24.09
C VAL A 132 3.58 -16.18 -25.24
N ASP A 133 3.64 -17.50 -25.10
CA ASP A 133 4.17 -18.38 -26.15
C ASP A 133 3.09 -18.96 -27.09
N GLN A 134 2.43 -18.10 -27.86
CA GLN A 134 1.87 -18.49 -29.17
C GLN A 134 1.96 -17.35 -30.20
N LYS A 135 3.18 -16.98 -30.60
CA LYS A 135 3.51 -16.73 -32.02
C LYS A 135 5.01 -16.47 -32.22
N ALA A 136 5.74 -17.54 -32.46
CA ALA A 136 6.99 -17.48 -33.21
C ALA A 136 6.96 -18.64 -34.21
N ASP A 137 6.63 -18.35 -35.47
CA ASP A 137 7.56 -18.54 -36.60
C ASP A 137 6.85 -18.27 -37.94
N SER A 138 7.36 -17.32 -38.71
CA SER A 138 7.79 -17.56 -40.10
C SER A 138 8.53 -16.33 -40.66
N ASP A 139 9.83 -16.49 -40.81
CA ASP A 139 10.78 -15.86 -41.75
C ASP A 139 10.28 -14.73 -42.68
N LYS A 140 10.98 -13.59 -42.64
CA LYS A 140 11.85 -13.11 -43.73
C LYS A 140 12.60 -11.84 -43.36
N ASP A 141 13.87 -11.85 -43.75
CA ASP A 141 14.83 -10.75 -43.77
C ASP A 141 14.31 -9.59 -44.65
N ASP A 142 13.89 -8.51 -44.02
CA ASP A 142 13.81 -7.16 -44.58
C ASP A 142 14.14 -6.19 -43.44
N SER A 143 15.35 -5.62 -43.48
CA SER A 143 15.76 -4.52 -42.61
C SER A 143 15.04 -3.23 -43.01
N GLU A 144 13.72 -3.17 -42.80
CA GLU A 144 13.02 -1.90 -42.66
C GLU A 144 13.31 -1.39 -41.24
N GLU A 145 13.91 -0.20 -41.13
CA GLU A 145 14.03 0.49 -39.84
C GLU A 145 12.61 0.60 -39.25
N LEU A 146 12.31 -0.23 -38.26
CA LEU A 146 11.07 -0.13 -37.51
C LEU A 146 10.95 1.32 -37.02
N PRO A 147 9.80 1.99 -37.24
CA PRO A 147 9.62 3.37 -36.83
C PRO A 147 9.95 3.50 -35.35
N SER A 148 10.78 4.49 -35.02
CA SER A 148 11.21 4.71 -33.65
C SER A 148 9.99 5.03 -32.80
N TRP A 149 9.98 4.61 -31.54
CA TRP A 149 8.95 5.04 -30.57
C TRP A 149 8.81 6.57 -30.50
N ALA A 150 9.83 7.31 -30.95
CA ALA A 150 9.83 8.76 -31.09
C ALA A 150 8.88 9.29 -32.19
N ASP A 151 8.55 8.48 -33.19
CA ASP A 151 7.68 8.84 -34.32
C ASP A 151 6.20 8.53 -34.04
N MET A 152 5.90 7.93 -32.89
CA MET A 152 4.53 7.59 -32.50
C MET A 152 3.74 8.86 -32.14
N PRO A 153 2.53 9.05 -32.69
CA PRO A 153 1.68 10.19 -32.35
C PRO A 153 1.38 10.25 -30.85
N GLN A 154 1.32 11.47 -30.31
CA GLN A 154 1.06 11.72 -28.89
C GLN A 154 -0.27 11.13 -28.41
N GLU A 155 -1.28 11.09 -29.27
CA GLU A 155 -2.61 10.55 -28.96
C GLU A 155 -2.55 9.04 -28.69
N ILE A 156 -1.71 8.31 -29.43
CA ILE A 156 -1.53 6.87 -29.23
C ILE A 156 -0.74 6.61 -27.96
N LEU A 157 0.32 7.39 -27.71
CA LEU A 157 1.06 7.31 -26.45
C LEU A 157 0.15 7.60 -25.25
N LEU A 158 -0.74 8.58 -25.36
CA LEU A 158 -1.73 8.89 -24.33
C LEU A 158 -2.71 7.74 -24.10
N ASP A 159 -3.22 7.11 -25.16
CA ASP A 159 -4.10 5.93 -25.02
C ASP A 159 -3.39 4.77 -24.34
N ILE A 160 -2.12 4.50 -24.71
CA ILE A 160 -1.31 3.46 -24.05
C ILE A 160 -1.11 3.82 -22.58
N PHE A 161 -0.68 5.05 -22.28
CA PHE A 161 -0.38 5.49 -20.92
C PHE A 161 -1.64 5.57 -20.04
N SER A 162 -2.82 5.76 -20.63
CA SER A 162 -4.10 5.72 -19.90
C SER A 162 -4.41 4.37 -19.24
N ARG A 163 -3.70 3.30 -19.64
CA ARG A 163 -3.85 1.94 -19.12
C ARG A 163 -2.86 1.64 -17.99
N LEU A 164 -1.90 2.53 -17.72
CA LEU A 164 -0.86 2.37 -16.72
C LEU A 164 -1.31 2.88 -15.35
N ASN A 165 -0.81 2.25 -14.28
CA ASN A 165 -1.01 2.77 -12.92
C ASN A 165 -0.06 3.96 -12.64
N ALA A 166 -0.26 4.63 -11.50
CA ALA A 166 0.53 5.79 -11.09
C ALA A 166 2.05 5.49 -10.98
N ARG A 167 2.41 4.26 -10.63
CA ARG A 167 3.82 3.84 -10.51
C ARG A 167 4.45 3.75 -11.90
N ASP A 168 3.81 3.05 -12.81
CA ASP A 168 4.30 2.79 -14.15
C ASP A 168 4.36 4.09 -14.95
N LEU A 169 3.37 4.98 -14.81
CA LEU A 169 3.41 6.34 -15.36
C LEU A 169 4.65 7.11 -14.88
N SER A 170 4.96 7.03 -13.58
CA SER A 170 6.13 7.69 -13.01
C SER A 170 7.44 7.13 -13.58
N ILE A 171 7.51 5.80 -13.78
CA ILE A 171 8.68 5.13 -14.37
C ILE A 171 8.83 5.50 -15.86
N CYS A 172 7.74 5.49 -16.63
CA CYS A 172 7.73 5.91 -18.04
C CYS A 172 8.29 7.32 -18.22
N GLY A 173 8.03 8.23 -17.28
CA GLY A 173 8.59 9.57 -17.31
C GLY A 173 10.12 9.63 -17.24
N GLY A 174 10.79 8.57 -16.81
CA GLY A 174 12.25 8.47 -16.76
C GLY A 174 12.90 8.05 -18.09
N VAL A 175 12.13 7.67 -19.11
CA VAL A 175 12.66 7.07 -20.35
C VAL A 175 13.20 8.13 -21.32
N CYS A 176 12.37 9.12 -21.67
CA CYS A 176 12.76 10.20 -22.58
C CYS A 176 11.93 11.47 -22.33
N LYS A 177 12.32 12.59 -22.95
CA LYS A 177 11.61 13.87 -22.81
C LYS A 177 10.15 13.81 -23.27
N SER A 178 9.87 13.09 -24.34
CA SER A 178 8.50 12.91 -24.84
C SER A 178 7.64 12.19 -23.79
N TRP A 179 8.12 11.03 -23.31
CA TRP A 179 7.40 10.24 -22.30
C TRP A 179 7.25 10.97 -20.96
N TYR A 180 8.21 11.80 -20.58
CA TYR A 180 8.10 12.67 -19.40
C TYR A 180 6.93 13.66 -19.50
N ILE A 181 6.72 14.24 -20.69
CA ILE A 181 5.60 15.16 -20.95
C ILE A 181 4.29 14.37 -20.91
N ILE A 182 4.20 13.26 -21.65
CA ILE A 182 3.00 12.43 -21.73
C ILE A 182 2.61 11.86 -20.37
N SER A 183 3.57 11.33 -19.61
CA SER A 183 3.27 10.72 -18.30
C SER A 183 2.78 11.72 -17.26
N ARG A 184 2.95 13.02 -17.51
CA ARG A 184 2.49 14.11 -16.65
C ARG A 184 1.27 14.83 -17.23
N GLU A 185 0.63 14.28 -18.26
CA GLU A 185 -0.63 14.81 -18.74
C GLU A 185 -1.70 14.71 -17.65
N PRO A 186 -2.36 15.83 -17.27
CA PRO A 186 -3.35 15.82 -16.20
C PRO A 186 -4.47 14.79 -16.41
N ALA A 187 -4.85 14.52 -17.67
CA ALA A 187 -5.88 13.55 -18.02
C ALA A 187 -5.59 12.12 -17.52
N LEU A 188 -4.33 11.77 -17.25
CA LEU A 188 -3.90 10.47 -16.75
C LEU A 188 -3.99 10.36 -15.22
N TRP A 189 -3.98 11.49 -14.50
CA TRP A 189 -3.90 11.54 -13.03
C TRP A 189 -5.26 11.85 -12.40
N LYS A 190 -6.26 11.00 -12.66
CA LYS A 190 -7.63 11.20 -12.17
C LYS A 190 -7.80 10.89 -10.68
N GLU A 191 -7.01 9.97 -10.15
CA GLU A 191 -7.13 9.46 -8.79
C GLU A 191 -5.78 9.45 -8.06
N LEU A 192 -5.75 10.01 -6.85
CA LEU A 192 -4.59 10.03 -5.98
C LEU A 192 -4.83 9.20 -4.72
N ARG A 193 -3.88 8.33 -4.39
CA ARG A 193 -3.92 7.49 -3.18
C ARG A 193 -2.56 7.48 -2.45
N PRO A 194 -2.08 8.62 -1.95
CA PRO A 194 -0.71 8.75 -1.44
C PRO A 194 -0.37 7.81 -0.29
N VAL A 195 -1.32 7.60 0.62
CA VAL A 195 -1.16 6.68 1.76
C VAL A 195 -0.95 5.25 1.29
N HIS A 196 -1.72 4.82 0.28
CA HIS A 196 -1.60 3.49 -0.32
C HIS A 196 -0.27 3.32 -1.07
N TRP A 197 0.16 4.36 -1.80
CA TRP A 197 1.44 4.36 -2.51
C TRP A 197 2.63 4.22 -1.54
N ALA A 198 2.57 4.86 -0.38
CA ALA A 198 3.58 4.72 0.67
C ALA A 198 3.68 3.29 1.22
N LEU A 199 2.56 2.55 1.22
CA LEU A 199 2.47 1.13 1.58
C LEU A 199 2.86 0.19 0.42
N GLY A 200 3.18 0.72 -0.77
CA GLY A 200 3.49 -0.07 -1.95
C GLY A 200 2.27 -0.60 -2.70
N LEU A 201 1.07 -0.09 -2.39
CA LEU A 201 -0.19 -0.45 -3.04
C LEU A 201 -0.47 0.54 -4.18
N TRP A 202 -0.14 0.14 -5.41
CA TRP A 202 -0.23 1.00 -6.61
C TRP A 202 -1.43 0.69 -7.51
N ASP A 203 -2.07 -0.47 -7.33
CA ASP A 203 -3.27 -0.90 -8.07
C ASP A 203 -4.56 -0.72 -7.25
N HIS A 204 -5.71 -1.11 -7.80
CA HIS A 204 -7.02 -0.95 -7.14
C HIS A 204 -7.02 -1.45 -5.68
N VAL A 205 -7.33 -0.51 -4.78
CA VAL A 205 -7.33 -0.71 -3.34
C VAL A 205 -8.44 -1.68 -2.92
N PRO A 206 -8.12 -2.72 -2.13
CA PRO A 206 -9.14 -3.52 -1.47
C PRO A 206 -9.94 -2.64 -0.50
N LEU A 207 -11.27 -2.72 -0.57
CA LEU A 207 -12.18 -2.12 0.41
C LEU A 207 -11.88 -2.71 1.80
N TRP A 208 -10.98 -2.10 2.56
CA TRP A 208 -10.80 -2.43 3.96
C TRP A 208 -12.00 -1.89 4.75
N PRO A 209 -12.68 -2.71 5.57
CA PRO A 209 -13.55 -2.20 6.61
C PRO A 209 -12.74 -1.69 7.81
N ASP A 210 -13.34 -0.75 8.52
CA ASP A 210 -12.83 0.14 9.57
C ASP A 210 -11.87 -0.39 10.66
N SER A 211 -11.08 0.60 11.14
CA SER A 211 -10.52 0.80 12.49
C SER A 211 -9.49 -0.20 13.02
N TYR A 212 -8.21 0.16 12.85
CA TYR A 212 -7.15 -0.25 13.78
C TYR A 212 -7.36 0.47 15.12
N ASN A 213 -7.40 -0.32 16.20
CA ASN A 213 -7.57 0.12 17.59
C ASN A 213 -6.64 1.30 17.96
N GLU A 214 -7.22 2.32 18.61
CA GLU A 214 -6.48 3.39 19.27
C GLU A 214 -5.57 2.84 20.38
N SER A 215 -4.25 3.00 20.23
CA SER A 215 -3.37 3.14 21.39
C SER A 215 -3.44 4.59 21.87
N LYS A 216 -4.09 4.79 23.02
CA LYS A 216 -4.05 6.05 23.78
C LYS A 216 -2.61 6.38 24.16
N GLU A 217 -1.94 7.19 23.36
CA GLU A 217 -0.83 8.02 23.82
C GLU A 217 -1.19 9.48 23.57
N GLY A 218 -1.15 10.28 24.64
CA GLY A 218 -1.63 11.65 24.66
C GLY A 218 -0.87 12.53 23.67
N LYS A 219 -1.58 13.06 22.67
CA LYS A 219 -1.08 14.15 21.82
C LYS A 219 -1.03 15.44 22.62
N GLY A 220 0.19 15.92 22.88
CA GLY A 220 0.42 17.31 23.25
C GLY A 220 0.01 18.22 22.10
N HIS A 221 -0.65 19.34 22.43
CA HIS A 221 -1.01 20.38 21.48
C HIS A 221 0.25 20.94 20.80
N ALA A 222 0.47 20.58 19.54
CA ALA A 222 1.52 21.17 18.71
C ALA A 222 0.98 22.47 18.10
N ASP A 223 1.69 23.56 18.36
CA ASP A 223 1.46 24.89 17.79
C ASP A 223 1.55 24.82 16.25
N GLU A 224 0.49 25.25 15.57
CA GLU A 224 0.34 25.16 14.10
C GLU A 224 1.27 26.15 13.34
N ASP A 225 2.03 26.97 14.06
CA ASP A 225 2.91 28.02 13.51
C ASP A 225 4.41 27.70 13.66
N ALA A 226 4.80 26.47 14.04
CA ALA A 226 6.20 26.08 14.02
C ALA A 226 6.66 25.82 12.56
N ASP A 227 7.58 26.66 12.08
CA ASP A 227 8.34 26.43 10.86
C ASP A 227 9.12 25.11 11.01
N PHE A 228 8.73 24.09 10.23
CA PHE A 228 9.46 22.83 10.14
C PHE A 228 10.75 23.10 9.36
N ASP A 229 11.81 23.41 10.09
CA ASP A 229 13.15 23.59 9.55
C ASP A 229 13.64 22.28 8.89
N GLU A 230 13.76 22.30 7.55
CA GLU A 230 14.51 21.30 6.79
C GLU A 230 16.02 21.50 7.03
N SER A 231 16.49 21.18 8.23
CA SER A 231 17.92 21.00 8.49
C SER A 231 18.16 19.97 9.58
N SER A 232 18.41 18.74 9.16
CA SER A 232 19.33 17.86 9.89
C SER A 232 20.12 17.03 8.90
N GLY A 233 21.13 17.69 8.33
CA GLY A 233 22.31 16.99 7.85
C GLY A 233 23.10 16.46 9.06
N SER A 234 23.19 15.13 9.13
CA SER A 234 24.31 14.33 9.65
C SER A 234 24.95 14.69 11.01
N SER A 235 24.65 13.90 12.04
CA SER A 235 25.59 12.88 12.58
C SER A 235 25.10 12.40 13.95
N SER A 236 24.87 11.09 14.10
CA SER A 236 24.93 10.32 15.34
C SER A 236 24.63 8.87 14.99
N ASP A 237 25.65 8.03 15.08
CA ASP A 237 25.57 6.58 15.02
C ASP A 237 24.62 6.07 16.13
N GLU A 238 23.52 5.43 15.76
CA GLU A 238 22.80 4.45 16.59
C GLU A 238 22.04 3.51 15.65
N ASP A 239 22.64 2.35 15.36
CA ASP A 239 22.01 1.18 14.72
C ASP A 239 20.96 0.58 15.67
N SER A 240 19.86 1.29 15.87
CA SER A 240 18.62 0.73 16.40
C SER A 240 17.72 0.40 15.20
N PRO A 241 17.24 -0.85 15.03
CA PRO A 241 16.28 -1.15 13.99
C PRO A 241 15.04 -0.29 14.24
N SER A 242 14.80 0.69 13.37
CA SER A 242 13.59 1.50 13.40
C SER A 242 12.40 0.56 13.42
N SER A 243 11.43 0.82 14.31
CA SER A 243 10.20 0.03 14.33
C SER A 243 9.57 0.09 12.93
N PRO A 244 8.98 -1.00 12.42
CA PRO A 244 8.32 -1.00 11.10
C PRO A 244 7.28 0.12 10.91
N SER A 245 6.74 0.64 12.03
CA SER A 245 5.84 1.81 12.04
C SER A 245 6.56 3.12 11.71
N ALA A 246 7.75 3.37 12.24
CA ALA A 246 8.51 4.60 11.99
C ALA A 246 8.93 4.72 10.51
N ASP A 247 9.33 3.60 9.90
CA ASP A 247 9.68 3.54 8.47
C ASP A 247 8.48 3.82 7.57
N THR A 248 7.31 3.31 7.94
CA THR A 248 6.07 3.53 7.19
C THR A 248 5.65 5.00 7.23
N LEU A 249 5.70 5.64 8.41
CA LEU A 249 5.43 7.06 8.57
C LEU A 249 6.40 7.93 7.77
N ARG A 250 7.69 7.57 7.76
CA ARG A 250 8.71 8.30 6.98
C ARG A 250 8.44 8.20 5.48
N ARG A 251 8.05 7.02 4.98
CA ARG A 251 7.68 6.82 3.57
C ARG A 251 6.45 7.63 3.20
N GLU A 252 5.41 7.60 4.02
CA GLU A 252 4.18 8.37 3.83
C GLU A 252 4.47 9.88 3.74
N ALA A 253 5.24 10.40 4.70
CA ALA A 253 5.67 11.80 4.69
C ALA A 253 6.44 12.15 3.41
N THR A 254 7.36 11.28 2.98
CA THR A 254 8.15 11.48 1.76
C THR A 254 7.26 11.52 0.53
N VAL A 255 6.31 10.59 0.40
CA VAL A 255 5.36 10.54 -0.73
C VAL A 255 4.52 11.82 -0.78
N LEU A 256 3.89 12.22 0.33
CA LEU A 256 3.05 13.42 0.38
C LEU A 256 3.84 14.69 0.02
N ASN A 257 5.05 14.86 0.57
CA ASN A 257 5.91 16.00 0.27
C ASN A 257 6.33 16.04 -1.21
N CYS A 258 6.75 14.91 -1.76
CA CYS A 258 7.12 14.81 -3.17
C CYS A 258 5.94 15.11 -4.10
N LEU A 259 4.72 14.69 -3.72
CA LEU A 259 3.52 14.98 -4.48
C LEU A 259 3.25 16.47 -4.58
N VAL A 260 3.21 17.17 -3.44
CA VAL A 260 2.96 18.61 -3.40
C VAL A 260 4.06 19.38 -4.12
N LYS A 261 5.32 18.97 -3.99
CA LYS A 261 6.46 19.69 -4.54
C LYS A 261 6.67 19.48 -6.04
N TYR A 262 6.48 18.25 -6.55
CA TYR A 262 6.94 17.88 -7.88
C TYR A 262 5.86 17.37 -8.83
N LEU A 263 4.75 16.82 -8.33
CA LEU A 263 3.73 16.19 -9.19
C LEU A 263 2.48 17.06 -9.34
N LEU A 264 1.85 17.42 -8.22
CA LEU A 264 0.60 18.17 -8.17
C LEU A 264 0.65 19.52 -8.88
N PRO A 265 1.75 20.29 -8.88
CA PRO A 265 1.82 21.54 -9.66
C PRO A 265 1.64 21.34 -11.16
N VAL A 266 1.91 20.14 -11.68
CA VAL A 266 1.81 19.81 -13.10
C VAL A 266 0.50 19.09 -13.40
N VAL A 267 0.15 18.07 -12.59
CA VAL A 267 -0.97 17.16 -12.90
C VAL A 267 -2.27 17.50 -12.17
N GLY A 268 -2.22 18.41 -11.19
CA GLY A 268 -3.29 18.64 -10.23
C GLY A 268 -4.63 19.07 -10.83
N SER A 269 -4.62 19.74 -11.99
CA SER A 269 -5.83 20.11 -12.73
C SER A 269 -6.65 18.90 -13.22
N GLY A 270 -6.01 17.74 -13.36
CA GLY A 270 -6.61 16.49 -13.79
C GLY A 270 -7.19 15.64 -12.66
N VAL A 271 -6.80 15.93 -11.42
CA VAL A 271 -7.18 15.14 -10.24
C VAL A 271 -8.67 15.35 -9.93
N ARG A 272 -9.41 14.24 -9.83
CA ARG A 272 -10.84 14.19 -9.52
C ARG A 272 -11.13 13.51 -8.19
N LYS A 273 -10.30 12.53 -7.80
CA LYS A 273 -10.47 11.76 -6.57
C LYS A 273 -9.19 11.77 -5.74
N ILE A 274 -9.32 12.10 -4.46
CA ILE A 274 -8.22 12.11 -3.50
C ILE A 274 -8.62 11.26 -2.32
N VAL A 275 -7.83 10.22 -2.04
CA VAL A 275 -8.01 9.35 -0.87
C VAL A 275 -6.77 9.44 0.02
N LEU A 276 -6.96 10.02 1.19
CA LEU A 276 -5.95 10.26 2.23
C LEU A 276 -6.38 9.65 3.58
N SER A 277 -7.38 8.76 3.56
CA SER A 277 -7.89 8.05 4.74
C SER A 277 -6.78 7.44 5.58
N THR A 278 -6.93 7.43 6.91
CA THR A 278 -5.99 6.82 7.88
C THR A 278 -4.57 7.38 7.86
N SER A 279 -4.34 8.50 7.16
CA SER A 279 -3.03 9.15 7.15
C SER A 279 -2.66 9.66 8.55
N HIS A 280 -1.50 9.21 9.04
CA HIS A 280 -0.96 9.64 10.32
C HIS A 280 -0.10 10.90 10.19
N VAL A 281 0.41 11.19 8.99
CA VAL A 281 1.30 12.33 8.71
C VAL A 281 0.54 13.53 8.13
N LEU A 282 -0.66 13.33 7.59
CA LEU A 282 -1.47 14.42 7.05
C LEU A 282 -1.86 15.42 8.13
N ASN A 283 -1.37 16.64 7.98
CA ASN A 283 -1.78 17.80 8.77
C ASN A 283 -2.61 18.78 7.94
N SER A 284 -3.26 19.73 8.61
CA SER A 284 -4.15 20.72 7.98
C SER A 284 -3.46 21.55 6.88
N ARG A 285 -2.17 21.86 7.06
CA ARG A 285 -1.37 22.64 6.09
C ARG A 285 -1.13 21.83 4.82
N MET A 286 -0.74 20.57 4.96
CA MET A 286 -0.50 19.64 3.85
C MET A 286 -1.78 19.40 3.06
N LEU A 287 -2.89 19.09 3.75
CA LEU A 287 -4.19 18.90 3.10
C LEU A 287 -4.62 20.14 2.32
N ARG A 288 -4.49 21.33 2.91
CA ARG A 288 -4.81 22.59 2.22
C ARG A 288 -3.97 22.79 0.97
N SER A 289 -2.66 22.54 1.04
CA SER A 289 -1.76 22.64 -0.11
C SER A 289 -2.15 21.67 -1.23
N ILE A 290 -2.49 20.42 -0.89
CA ILE A 290 -2.98 19.43 -1.85
C ILE A 290 -4.25 19.92 -2.55
N LEU A 291 -5.23 20.41 -1.78
CA LEU A 291 -6.51 20.88 -2.32
C LEU A 291 -6.36 22.12 -3.20
N LYS A 292 -5.46 23.05 -2.85
CA LYS A 292 -5.15 24.22 -3.69
C LYS A 292 -4.58 23.84 -5.06
N LEU A 293 -3.80 22.76 -5.12
CA LEU A 293 -3.22 22.28 -6.38
C LEU A 293 -4.21 21.43 -7.20
N CYS A 294 -5.32 21.01 -6.61
CA CYS A 294 -6.32 20.14 -7.24
C CYS A 294 -7.70 20.83 -7.31
N PRO A 295 -7.91 21.78 -8.25
CA PRO A 295 -9.14 22.59 -8.28
C PRO A 295 -10.39 21.82 -8.73
N SER A 296 -10.23 20.67 -9.38
CA SER A 296 -11.34 19.90 -9.99
C SER A 296 -11.72 18.64 -9.18
N VAL A 297 -11.45 18.61 -7.87
CA VAL A 297 -11.74 17.44 -7.03
C VAL A 297 -13.26 17.27 -6.84
N HIS A 298 -13.75 16.06 -7.11
CA HIS A 298 -15.14 15.62 -6.92
C HIS A 298 -15.29 14.67 -5.72
N HIS A 299 -14.24 13.92 -5.38
CA HIS A 299 -14.26 12.97 -4.27
C HIS A 299 -13.07 13.22 -3.35
N LEU A 300 -13.35 13.52 -2.08
CA LEU A 300 -12.35 13.72 -1.03
C LEU A 300 -12.64 12.77 0.13
N ASP A 301 -11.68 11.90 0.43
CA ASP A 301 -11.71 11.06 1.62
C ASP A 301 -10.49 11.39 2.50
N ILE A 302 -10.76 11.95 3.68
CA ILE A 302 -9.77 12.24 4.72
C ILE A 302 -10.15 11.57 6.04
N SER A 303 -10.94 10.50 5.98
CA SER A 303 -11.43 9.79 7.15
C SER A 303 -10.28 9.31 8.06
N TYR A 304 -10.51 9.33 9.37
CA TYR A 304 -9.56 8.90 10.41
C TYR A 304 -8.20 9.62 10.35
N THR A 305 -8.20 10.90 9.95
CA THR A 305 -7.00 11.76 9.98
C THR A 305 -7.11 12.81 11.09
N SER A 306 -5.97 13.34 11.53
CA SER A 306 -5.93 14.40 12.56
C SER A 306 -6.02 15.83 11.98
N THR A 307 -6.63 16.01 10.81
CA THR A 307 -6.81 17.31 10.17
C THR A 307 -7.85 18.15 10.91
N GLY A 308 -7.54 19.42 11.17
CA GLY A 308 -8.42 20.35 11.89
C GLY A 308 -9.10 21.38 10.99
N ASP A 309 -9.78 22.35 11.61
CA ASP A 309 -10.57 23.39 10.91
C ASP A 309 -9.75 24.25 9.95
N THR A 310 -8.45 24.38 10.19
CA THR A 310 -7.53 25.10 9.31
C THR A 310 -7.32 24.37 7.98
N SER A 311 -7.79 23.14 7.80
CA SER A 311 -7.61 22.42 6.52
C SER A 311 -8.29 23.09 5.32
N PHE A 312 -9.42 23.77 5.55
CA PHE A 312 -10.26 24.34 4.48
C PHE A 312 -10.22 25.87 4.38
N LYS A 313 -9.37 26.55 5.18
CA LYS A 313 -9.35 28.02 5.22
C LYS A 313 -8.78 28.61 3.90
N GLY A 314 -9.49 29.56 3.28
CA GLY A 314 -9.01 30.27 2.09
C GLY A 314 -8.93 29.40 0.83
N LEU A 315 -9.61 28.24 0.82
CA LEU A 315 -9.72 27.39 -0.38
C LEU A 315 -10.72 27.98 -1.38
N GLU A 316 -11.70 28.72 -0.88
CA GLU A 316 -12.72 29.42 -1.65
C GLU A 316 -12.11 30.44 -2.63
N GLU A 317 -11.02 31.11 -2.24
CA GLU A 317 -10.28 32.06 -3.08
C GLU A 317 -9.57 31.39 -4.26
N HIS A 318 -9.32 30.08 -4.17
CA HIS A 318 -8.58 29.30 -5.17
C HIS A 318 -9.50 28.46 -6.05
N GLY A 319 -10.83 28.56 -5.88
CA GLY A 319 -11.81 27.73 -6.57
C GLY A 319 -11.72 26.23 -6.22
N ALA A 320 -10.93 25.88 -5.21
CA ALA A 320 -10.75 24.50 -4.77
C ALA A 320 -12.02 23.96 -4.11
N CYS A 321 -12.25 22.66 -4.21
CA CYS A 321 -13.43 21.99 -3.65
C CYS A 321 -14.80 22.48 -4.16
N SER A 322 -14.85 23.30 -5.22
CA SER A 322 -16.11 23.83 -5.79
C SER A 322 -16.95 22.79 -6.55
N GLN A 323 -16.31 21.68 -6.96
CA GLN A 323 -16.93 20.57 -7.71
C GLN A 323 -17.10 19.32 -6.84
N LEU A 324 -17.01 19.44 -5.51
CA LEU A 324 -17.00 18.30 -4.61
C LEU A 324 -18.40 17.68 -4.51
N GLU A 325 -18.49 16.38 -4.83
CA GLU A 325 -19.72 15.59 -4.82
C GLU A 325 -19.75 14.57 -3.68
N HIS A 326 -18.57 14.08 -3.28
CA HIS A 326 -18.42 13.10 -2.22
C HIS A 326 -17.34 13.55 -1.23
N VAL A 327 -17.69 13.54 0.05
CA VAL A 327 -16.79 13.90 1.15
C VAL A 327 -16.91 12.86 2.25
N ASP A 328 -15.81 12.24 2.61
CA ASP A 328 -15.71 11.42 3.81
C ASP A 328 -14.79 12.11 4.83
N LEU A 329 -15.39 12.47 5.97
CA LEU A 329 -14.77 13.14 7.12
C LEU A 329 -14.89 12.29 8.39
N SER A 330 -15.24 11.01 8.24
CA SER A 330 -15.50 10.11 9.37
C SER A 330 -14.26 10.00 10.27
N GLY A 331 -14.41 10.07 11.59
CA GLY A 331 -13.29 9.94 12.51
C GLY A 331 -12.31 11.13 12.58
N CYS A 332 -12.56 12.24 11.88
CA CYS A 332 -11.77 13.47 12.01
C CYS A 332 -12.09 14.21 13.32
N SER A 333 -11.49 13.80 14.43
CA SER A 333 -11.80 14.33 15.78
C SER A 333 -11.44 15.80 16.00
N MET A 334 -10.53 16.35 15.19
CA MET A 334 -10.09 17.75 15.26
C MET A 334 -10.90 18.69 14.37
N LEU A 335 -11.86 18.16 13.59
CA LEU A 335 -12.69 18.94 12.68
C LEU A 335 -14.01 19.31 13.36
N THR A 336 -14.32 20.61 13.38
CA THR A 336 -15.53 21.18 13.99
C THR A 336 -16.47 21.78 12.94
N ASP A 337 -17.57 22.38 13.40
CA ASP A 337 -18.49 23.15 12.58
C ASP A 337 -17.83 24.34 11.87
N VAL A 338 -16.72 24.87 12.41
CA VAL A 338 -15.92 25.91 11.75
C VAL A 338 -15.27 25.37 10.47
N GLY A 339 -14.68 24.18 10.52
CA GLY A 339 -14.10 23.52 9.35
C GLY A 339 -15.16 23.19 8.29
N LEU A 340 -16.31 22.67 8.71
CA LEU A 340 -17.44 22.38 7.83
C LEU A 340 -18.02 23.64 7.19
N SER A 341 -18.10 24.74 7.93
CA SER A 341 -18.56 26.03 7.40
C SER A 341 -17.64 26.56 6.30
N ARG A 342 -16.31 26.41 6.46
CA ARG A 342 -15.32 26.77 5.44
C ARG A 342 -15.45 25.89 4.20
N LEU A 343 -15.64 24.58 4.38
CA LEU A 343 -15.88 23.68 3.26
C LEU A 343 -17.17 24.03 2.51
N ALA A 344 -18.24 24.35 3.24
CA ALA A 344 -19.51 24.78 2.64
C ALA A 344 -19.37 26.08 1.84
N GLN A 345 -18.55 27.04 2.28
CA GLN A 345 -18.26 28.25 1.52
C GLN A 345 -17.61 27.97 0.17
N CYS A 346 -16.79 26.91 0.06
CA CYS A 346 -16.19 26.50 -1.21
C CYS A 346 -17.26 25.99 -2.21
N LEU A 347 -18.31 25.34 -1.71
CA LEU A 347 -19.40 24.77 -2.52
C LEU A 347 -20.44 25.80 -2.96
N LEU A 348 -20.62 26.87 -2.17
CA LEU A 348 -21.59 27.93 -2.43
C LEU A 348 -21.11 28.96 -3.46
N GLN A 349 -19.87 28.85 -3.93
CA GLN A 349 -19.35 29.72 -4.98
C GLN A 349 -20.11 29.45 -6.29
N PRO A 350 -20.69 30.47 -6.95
CA PRO A 350 -21.40 30.27 -8.21
C PRO A 350 -20.43 29.69 -9.25
N GLN A 351 -20.78 28.53 -9.81
CA GLN A 351 -20.08 27.90 -10.93
C GLN A 351 -20.09 28.86 -12.14
N GLY A 352 -19.11 29.76 -12.24
CA GLY A 352 -19.13 30.76 -13.30
C GLY A 352 -18.20 31.97 -13.17
N VAL A 353 -17.40 32.13 -12.11
CA VAL A 353 -16.36 33.17 -12.11
C VAL A 353 -15.01 32.53 -12.39
N LEU A 354 -14.76 32.24 -13.66
CA LEU A 354 -13.39 32.25 -14.18
C LEU A 354 -12.84 33.64 -13.88
N ALA A 355 -12.01 33.76 -12.85
CA ALA A 355 -11.14 34.91 -12.66
C ALA A 355 -10.11 34.91 -13.80
N ILE A 356 -10.56 35.26 -15.00
CA ILE A 356 -9.68 35.76 -16.05
C ILE A 356 -9.20 37.09 -15.51
N GLY A 357 -7.96 37.13 -15.03
CA GLY A 357 -7.31 38.35 -14.61
C GLY A 357 -7.47 39.39 -15.73
N CYS A 358 -8.18 40.48 -15.45
CA CYS A 358 -8.12 41.67 -16.27
C CYS A 358 -6.68 42.20 -16.18
N PRO A 359 -5.90 42.24 -17.29
CA PRO A 359 -4.68 43.01 -17.28
C PRO A 359 -5.10 44.49 -17.19
N GLN A 360 -4.61 45.18 -16.16
CA GLN A 360 -4.76 46.62 -16.04
C GLN A 360 -4.11 47.27 -17.27
N ALA A 361 -4.91 48.06 -18.00
CA ALA A 361 -4.44 49.01 -19.01
C ALA A 361 -4.14 50.35 -18.35
#